data_AF-A0A2M6WNW7-F1
#
_entry.id   AF-A0A2M6WNW7-F1
#
_cell.length_a   1.000
_cell.length_b   1.000
_cell.length_c   1.000
_cell.angle_alpha   90.00
_cell.angle_beta   90.00
_cell.angle_gamma   90.00
#
_symmetry.space_group_name_H-M   'P 1'
#
loop_
_entity.id
_entity.type
_entity.pdbx_description
1 polymer ?
#
loop_
_entity_poly.entity_id
_entity_poly.type
_entity_poly.pdbx_seq_one_letter_code
_entity_poly.pdbx_strand_id
1 'polypeptide(L)'
;MKKSFYISLLLFIFALTLSGCGSKKTAENKVDSSGNVVATENSDEEEFTASAFEMMGRGRSLHCTFSYEDEKEGAKQSGDFYVDGRSKKFRSEGESTTKATKDEPAMTIKMKSISDGVYAYSWTSLNEKTGFKMKLDQAVATSTDKNKETQDINQAVKFRCRPWTVDNSLFVVPSDINFTDMDEMMKKITAPAQGGGIDLCAICNQIPDATQKGACQKTNCK
;
A
#
# COMPACT_ATOMS: atom_id res chain seq x y z
N MET A 1 19.83 27.26 69.81
CA MET A 1 18.67 26.83 70.63
C MET A 1 17.54 26.52 69.65
N LYS A 2 17.37 25.24 69.28
CA LYS A 2 16.42 24.25 69.84
C LYS A 2 14.95 24.50 69.45
N LYS A 3 14.44 23.61 68.58
CA LYS A 3 13.07 23.06 68.48
C LYS A 3 12.04 24.05 67.90
N SER A 4 11.32 23.75 66.81
CA SER A 4 10.49 22.56 66.61
C SER A 4 10.31 22.23 65.12
N PHE A 5 10.89 21.11 64.69
CA PHE A 5 10.33 20.22 63.68
C PHE A 5 9.24 19.37 64.35
N TYR A 6 8.31 18.77 63.58
CA TYR A 6 7.37 17.70 63.97
C TYR A 6 5.89 18.03 64.33
N ILE A 7 5.26 19.06 63.76
CA ILE A 7 3.78 19.16 63.78
C ILE A 7 3.22 19.65 62.43
N SER A 8 3.65 19.05 61.33
CA SER A 8 2.99 19.27 60.04
C SER A 8 2.93 18.01 59.14
N LEU A 9 3.28 16.85 59.70
CA LEU A 9 3.27 15.54 59.03
C LEU A 9 2.17 14.61 59.59
N LEU A 10 1.08 15.20 60.07
CA LEU A 10 -0.08 14.48 60.65
C LEU A 10 -1.42 14.99 60.10
N LEU A 11 -1.38 15.61 58.92
CA LEU A 11 -2.55 16.09 58.15
C LEU A 11 -2.47 15.66 56.67
N PHE A 12 -1.76 14.57 56.37
CA PHE A 12 -1.56 14.04 55.02
C PHE A 12 -1.93 12.55 54.88
N ILE A 13 -2.66 11.97 55.84
CA ILE A 13 -3.04 10.55 55.87
C ILE A 13 -4.56 10.38 56.05
N PHE A 14 -5.39 11.19 55.37
CA PHE A 14 -6.85 11.00 55.40
C PHE A 14 -7.57 11.39 54.09
N ALA A 15 -6.93 11.14 52.94
CA ALA A 15 -7.56 11.32 51.62
C ALA A 15 -7.34 10.10 50.69
N LEU A 16 -7.33 8.89 51.26
CA LEU A 16 -7.35 7.63 50.51
C LEU A 16 -8.50 6.77 51.01
N THR A 17 -9.72 7.05 50.56
CA THR A 17 -10.78 6.06 50.29
C THR A 17 -11.92 6.73 49.51
N LEU A 18 -11.79 6.82 48.19
CA LEU A 18 -12.94 6.60 47.32
C LEU A 18 -12.58 5.45 46.38
N SER A 19 -13.10 4.29 46.76
CA SER A 19 -13.22 3.07 45.97
C SER A 19 -13.98 3.39 44.68
N GLY A 20 -13.26 3.79 43.64
CA GLY A 20 -13.74 3.74 42.27
C GLY A 20 -13.64 2.32 41.76
N CYS A 21 -14.66 1.50 42.03
CA CYS A 21 -14.95 0.29 41.28
C CYS A 21 -15.20 0.71 39.82
N GLY A 22 -14.15 0.74 39.02
CA GLY A 22 -14.25 0.88 37.58
C GLY A 22 -14.96 -0.34 37.03
N SER A 23 -16.20 -0.16 36.60
CA SER A 23 -16.99 -1.17 35.91
C SER A 23 -16.20 -1.70 34.72
N LYS A 24 -15.64 -2.90 34.88
CA LYS A 24 -15.28 -3.77 33.77
C LYS A 24 -16.60 -3.98 33.02
N LYS A 25 -16.78 -3.29 31.89
CA LYS A 25 -17.86 -3.62 30.95
C LYS A 25 -17.57 -5.03 30.45
N THR A 26 -18.09 -6.00 31.18
CA THR A 26 -18.41 -7.31 30.63
C THR A 26 -19.21 -7.03 29.36
N ALA A 27 -18.68 -7.40 28.21
CA ALA A 27 -19.47 -7.48 27.01
C ALA A 27 -20.59 -8.49 27.29
N GLU A 28 -21.81 -7.99 27.54
CA GLU A 28 -22.99 -8.82 27.46
C GLU A 28 -23.11 -9.25 26.01
N ASN A 29 -22.86 -10.53 25.74
CA ASN A 29 -23.27 -11.14 24.50
C ASN A 29 -24.79 -11.01 24.42
N LYS A 30 -25.28 -10.15 23.54
CA LYS A 30 -26.69 -10.10 23.21
C LYS A 30 -27.00 -11.31 22.33
N VAL A 31 -27.41 -12.38 23.00
CA VAL A 31 -27.88 -13.61 22.37
C VAL A 31 -29.26 -13.32 21.78
N ASP A 32 -29.46 -13.61 20.50
CA ASP A 32 -30.79 -13.52 19.89
C ASP A 32 -31.72 -14.61 20.45
N SER A 33 -33.00 -14.58 20.09
CA SER A 33 -33.98 -15.58 20.53
C SER A 33 -33.67 -17.01 20.04
N SER A 34 -32.57 -17.22 19.32
CA SER A 34 -32.12 -18.48 18.74
C SER A 34 -30.76 -18.95 19.27
N GLY A 35 -30.18 -18.29 20.29
CA GLY A 35 -28.95 -18.76 20.91
C GLY A 35 -27.66 -18.38 20.18
N ASN A 36 -27.72 -17.55 19.13
CA ASN A 36 -26.54 -17.16 18.36
C ASN A 36 -25.89 -15.89 18.93
N VAL A 37 -24.55 -15.92 19.01
CA VAL A 37 -23.72 -14.75 19.33
C VAL A 37 -23.74 -13.82 18.13
N VAL A 38 -24.54 -12.76 18.19
CA VAL A 38 -24.50 -11.67 17.22
C VAL A 38 -23.22 -10.88 17.50
N ALA A 39 -22.21 -11.05 16.65
CA ALA A 39 -21.04 -10.20 16.65
C ALA A 39 -21.52 -8.75 16.48
N THR A 40 -21.31 -7.93 17.51
CA THR A 40 -21.52 -6.50 17.42
C THR A 40 -20.36 -5.93 16.61
N GLU A 41 -20.58 -5.67 15.31
CA GLU A 41 -19.65 -4.87 14.51
C GLU A 41 -19.68 -3.43 15.04
N ASN A 42 -18.84 -3.14 16.03
CA ASN A 42 -18.41 -1.77 16.27
C ASN A 42 -17.48 -1.38 15.12
N SER A 43 -17.99 -0.50 14.26
CA SER A 43 -17.25 0.17 13.20
C SER A 43 -16.25 1.17 13.80
N ASP A 44 -15.10 0.68 14.27
CA ASP A 44 -13.95 1.54 14.52
C ASP A 44 -13.25 1.80 13.17
N GLU A 45 -13.94 2.54 12.30
CA GLU A 45 -13.37 3.03 11.04
C GLU A 45 -12.45 4.22 11.37
N GLU A 46 -11.17 4.05 11.06
CA GLU A 46 -10.13 5.05 11.28
C GLU A 46 -9.73 5.65 9.92
N GLU A 47 -9.61 6.98 9.87
CA GLU A 47 -9.09 7.66 8.69
C GLU A 47 -7.60 7.95 8.83
N PHE A 48 -6.83 7.67 7.78
CA PHE A 48 -5.40 8.00 7.73
C PHE A 48 -5.08 8.69 6.41
N THR A 49 -4.25 9.72 6.47
CA THR A 49 -3.52 10.20 5.30
C THR A 49 -2.13 9.60 5.34
N ALA A 50 -1.80 8.75 4.37
CA ALA A 50 -0.55 8.00 4.33
C ALA A 50 -0.22 7.58 2.89
N SER A 51 1.02 7.18 2.64
CA SER A 51 1.38 6.41 1.44
C SER A 51 1.05 4.91 1.62
N ALA A 52 0.99 4.16 0.52
CA ALA A 52 0.81 2.71 0.57
C ALA A 52 1.91 2.01 1.40
N PHE A 53 3.14 2.53 1.38
CA PHE A 53 4.27 1.98 2.16
C PHE A 53 4.14 2.25 3.65
N GLU A 54 3.74 3.47 4.03
CA GLU A 54 3.48 3.81 5.42
C GLU A 54 2.36 2.93 6.00
N MET A 55 1.34 2.60 5.20
CA MET A 55 0.27 1.69 5.61
C MET A 55 0.78 0.28 5.94
N MET A 56 1.72 -0.26 5.16
CA MET A 56 2.36 -1.55 5.49
C MET A 56 3.18 -1.50 6.78
N GLY A 57 3.77 -0.34 7.11
CA GLY A 57 4.60 -0.14 8.30
C GLY A 57 3.84 -0.04 9.63
N ARG A 58 2.50 0.02 9.61
CA ARG A 58 1.68 0.28 10.82
C ARG A 58 1.56 -0.91 11.78
N GLY A 59 2.02 -2.10 11.40
CA GLY A 59 2.00 -3.27 12.30
C GLY A 59 0.60 -3.83 12.58
N ARG A 60 -0.44 -3.33 11.90
CA ARG A 60 -1.86 -3.70 12.10
C ARG A 60 -2.43 -4.29 10.82
N SER A 61 -3.25 -5.33 10.97
CA SER A 61 -4.03 -5.85 9.86
C SER A 61 -5.19 -4.90 9.59
N LEU A 62 -5.21 -4.27 8.41
CA LEU A 62 -6.23 -3.30 8.01
C LEU A 62 -6.78 -3.62 6.63
N HIS A 63 -8.09 -3.42 6.47
CA HIS A 63 -8.74 -3.27 5.17
C HIS A 63 -9.11 -1.80 5.03
N CYS A 64 -8.57 -1.15 4.01
CA CYS A 64 -8.74 0.26 3.73
C CYS A 64 -9.38 0.49 2.37
N THR A 65 -10.22 1.50 2.27
CA THR A 65 -10.72 2.04 1.01
C THR A 65 -10.11 3.41 0.77
N PHE A 66 -9.85 3.75 -0.49
CA PHE A 66 -9.43 5.09 -0.89
C PHE A 66 -10.24 5.57 -2.09
N SER A 67 -10.38 6.89 -2.19
CA SER A 67 -10.95 7.54 -3.36
C SER A 67 -10.34 8.92 -3.50
N TYR A 68 -9.94 9.25 -4.72
CA TYR A 68 -9.34 10.51 -5.12
C TYR A 68 -10.01 10.97 -6.42
N GLU A 69 -10.30 12.27 -6.52
CA GLU A 69 -10.79 12.89 -7.74
C GLU A 69 -10.01 14.18 -7.96
N ASP A 70 -9.31 14.25 -9.09
CA ASP A 70 -8.69 15.47 -9.57
C ASP A 70 -9.73 16.26 -10.37
N GLU A 71 -10.29 17.30 -9.77
CA GLU A 71 -11.30 18.15 -10.41
C GLU A 71 -10.77 18.91 -11.63
N LYS A 72 -9.44 19.10 -11.76
CA LYS A 72 -8.84 19.86 -12.87
C LYS A 72 -8.59 18.97 -14.08
N GLU A 73 -8.08 17.76 -13.85
CA GLU A 73 -7.75 16.81 -14.92
C GLU A 73 -8.89 15.80 -15.19
N GLY A 74 -9.92 15.77 -14.33
CA GLY A 74 -11.05 14.85 -14.43
C GLY A 74 -10.66 13.39 -14.16
N ALA A 75 -9.49 13.17 -13.55
CA ALA A 75 -9.00 11.86 -13.16
C ALA A 75 -9.69 11.41 -11.88
N LYS A 76 -10.30 10.23 -11.87
CA LYS A 76 -10.90 9.61 -10.68
C LYS A 76 -10.18 8.31 -10.38
N GLN A 77 -9.78 8.12 -9.13
CA GLN A 77 -9.19 6.89 -8.66
C GLN A 77 -9.94 6.38 -7.43
N SER A 78 -10.15 5.07 -7.33
CA SER A 78 -10.66 4.45 -6.11
C SER A 78 -10.18 3.02 -5.99
N GLY A 79 -10.25 2.47 -4.79
CA GLY A 79 -9.90 1.08 -4.60
C GLY A 79 -9.87 0.62 -3.15
N ASP A 80 -9.50 -0.65 -3.01
CA ASP A 80 -9.29 -1.36 -1.77
C ASP A 80 -7.80 -1.62 -1.55
N PHE A 81 -7.40 -1.61 -0.29
CA PHE A 81 -6.04 -1.86 0.16
C PHE A 81 -6.08 -2.72 1.43
N TYR A 82 -5.59 -3.95 1.32
CA TYR A 82 -5.53 -4.93 2.39
C TYR A 82 -4.09 -5.10 2.83
N VAL A 83 -3.82 -5.01 4.13
CA VAL A 83 -2.50 -5.28 4.72
C VAL A 83 -2.61 -6.33 5.82
N ASP A 84 -1.67 -7.27 5.84
CA ASP A 84 -1.61 -8.31 6.88
C ASP A 84 -1.03 -7.77 8.21
N GLY A 85 -0.25 -6.68 8.13
CA GLY A 85 0.36 -5.97 9.25
C GLY A 85 1.61 -6.62 9.83
N ARG A 86 1.98 -7.85 9.47
CA ARG A 86 3.08 -8.60 10.12
C ARG A 86 4.13 -9.13 9.14
N SER A 87 3.73 -9.53 7.95
CA SER A 87 4.60 -10.24 7.00
C SER A 87 4.88 -9.40 5.75
N LYS A 88 4.64 -8.08 5.82
CA LYS A 88 4.73 -7.15 4.70
C LYS A 88 3.86 -7.56 3.50
N LYS A 89 2.82 -8.36 3.72
CA LYS A 89 1.90 -8.77 2.66
C LYS A 89 0.82 -7.72 2.50
N PHE A 90 0.55 -7.38 1.25
CA PHE A 90 -0.55 -6.49 0.91
C PHE A 90 -1.22 -6.92 -0.38
N ARG A 91 -2.46 -6.45 -0.56
CA ARG A 91 -3.18 -6.49 -1.81
C ARG A 91 -3.80 -5.13 -2.04
N SER A 92 -3.68 -4.62 -3.25
CA SER A 92 -4.43 -3.45 -3.71
C SER A 92 -5.18 -3.81 -4.97
N GLU A 93 -6.43 -3.39 -5.03
CA GLU A 93 -7.23 -3.39 -6.24
C GLU A 93 -7.84 -2.02 -6.37
N GLY A 94 -7.69 -1.40 -7.52
CA GLY A 94 -8.28 -0.11 -7.77
C GLY A 94 -8.59 0.10 -9.23
N GLU A 95 -9.25 1.21 -9.50
CA GLU A 95 -9.51 1.68 -10.84
C GLU A 95 -9.14 3.16 -10.93
N SER A 96 -8.56 3.51 -12.06
CA SER A 96 -8.30 4.89 -12.44
C SER A 96 -9.06 5.19 -13.72
N THR A 97 -9.86 6.24 -13.70
CA THR A 97 -10.58 6.75 -14.86
C THR A 97 -9.99 8.10 -15.24
N THR A 98 -9.45 8.20 -16.44
CA THR A 98 -8.84 9.44 -16.95
C THR A 98 -9.43 9.82 -18.29
N LYS A 99 -9.49 11.13 -18.58
CA LYS A 99 -9.81 11.65 -19.92
C LYS A 99 -8.53 12.23 -20.52
N ALA A 100 -8.13 11.74 -21.70
CA ALA A 100 -6.96 12.28 -22.39
C ALA A 100 -7.21 13.72 -22.90
N THR A 101 -8.43 14.02 -23.33
CA THR A 101 -8.90 15.35 -23.72
C THR A 101 -10.37 15.51 -23.35
N LYS A 102 -10.92 16.73 -23.43
CA LYS A 102 -12.35 16.99 -23.13
C LYS A 102 -13.31 16.26 -24.07
N ASP A 103 -12.86 15.95 -25.28
CA ASP A 103 -13.68 15.41 -26.37
C ASP A 103 -13.56 13.88 -26.54
N GLU A 104 -12.58 13.26 -25.87
CA GLU A 104 -12.39 11.80 -25.88
C GLU A 104 -13.20 11.11 -24.76
N PRO A 105 -13.69 9.88 -24.99
CA PRO A 105 -14.33 9.10 -23.94
C PRO A 105 -13.35 8.81 -22.81
N ALA A 106 -13.86 8.76 -21.58
CA ALA A 106 -13.06 8.42 -20.42
C ALA A 106 -12.55 6.96 -20.55
N MET A 107 -11.26 6.76 -20.28
CA MET A 107 -10.65 5.44 -20.20
C MET A 107 -10.55 5.02 -18.74
N THR A 108 -11.09 3.85 -18.41
CA THR A 108 -10.94 3.25 -17.08
C THR A 108 -9.96 2.09 -17.15
N ILE A 109 -8.92 2.14 -16.32
CA ILE A 109 -7.90 1.10 -16.15
C ILE A 109 -8.01 0.54 -14.74
N LYS A 110 -8.19 -0.77 -14.62
CA LYS A 110 -8.10 -1.46 -13.32
C LYS A 110 -6.64 -1.78 -13.03
N MET A 111 -6.19 -1.44 -11.84
CA MET A 111 -4.85 -1.63 -11.34
C MET A 111 -4.90 -2.66 -10.22
N LYS A 112 -4.01 -3.65 -10.27
CA LYS A 112 -3.92 -4.70 -9.25
C LYS A 112 -2.48 -4.77 -8.78
N SER A 113 -2.30 -4.93 -7.47
CA SER A 113 -0.98 -5.15 -6.89
C SER A 113 -1.04 -6.10 -5.70
N ILE A 114 -0.05 -6.97 -5.57
CA ILE A 114 0.08 -7.93 -4.46
C ILE A 114 1.52 -7.93 -3.99
N SER A 115 1.74 -8.14 -2.69
CA SER A 115 3.04 -8.60 -2.20
C SER A 115 2.92 -9.90 -1.42
N ASP A 116 3.86 -10.80 -1.68
CA ASP A 116 4.07 -12.03 -0.93
C ASP A 116 4.99 -11.83 0.30
N GLY A 117 5.44 -10.60 0.53
CA GLY A 117 6.39 -10.21 1.58
C GLY A 117 7.85 -10.12 1.12
N VAL A 118 8.18 -10.62 -0.08
CA VAL A 118 9.52 -10.58 -0.67
C VAL A 118 9.51 -9.72 -1.94
N TYR A 119 8.54 -9.96 -2.82
CA TYR A 119 8.32 -9.23 -4.06
C TYR A 119 6.99 -8.47 -4.00
N ALA A 120 6.94 -7.35 -4.71
CA ALA A 120 5.70 -6.67 -5.09
C ALA A 120 5.44 -6.97 -6.56
N TYR A 121 4.19 -7.30 -6.88
CA TYR A 121 3.69 -7.67 -8.19
C TYR A 121 2.62 -6.67 -8.59
N SER A 122 2.63 -6.20 -9.83
CA SER A 122 1.61 -5.29 -10.36
C SER A 122 1.24 -5.64 -11.80
N TRP A 123 -0.03 -5.45 -12.12
CA TRP A 123 -0.58 -5.62 -13.47
C TRP A 123 -1.85 -4.80 -13.62
N THR A 124 -2.33 -4.64 -14.85
CA THR A 124 -3.49 -3.79 -15.15
C THR A 124 -4.47 -4.51 -16.08
N SER A 125 -5.69 -3.97 -16.20
CA SER A 125 -6.68 -4.46 -17.18
C SER A 125 -6.27 -4.24 -18.64
N LEU A 126 -5.25 -3.41 -18.91
CA LEU A 126 -4.71 -3.25 -20.26
C LEU A 126 -3.93 -4.48 -20.70
N ASN A 127 -3.40 -5.25 -19.75
CA ASN A 127 -2.65 -6.46 -20.03
C ASN A 127 -2.83 -7.47 -18.90
N GLU A 128 -3.87 -8.31 -18.98
CA GLU A 128 -4.24 -9.22 -17.90
C GLU A 128 -3.34 -10.46 -17.78
N LYS A 129 -2.44 -10.69 -18.75
CA LYS A 129 -1.57 -11.89 -18.80
C LYS A 129 -0.10 -11.58 -18.58
N THR A 130 0.26 -10.31 -18.44
CA THR A 130 1.61 -9.90 -18.09
C THR A 130 1.59 -8.82 -17.03
N GLY A 131 2.67 -8.75 -16.27
CA GLY A 131 2.84 -7.75 -15.24
C GLY A 131 4.30 -7.53 -14.92
N PHE A 132 4.55 -6.73 -13.90
CA PHE A 132 5.87 -6.46 -13.39
C PHE A 132 6.01 -6.98 -11.96
N LYS A 133 7.22 -7.40 -11.62
CA LYS A 133 7.60 -7.68 -10.24
C LYS A 133 8.91 -6.97 -9.90
N MET A 134 9.06 -6.61 -8.64
CA MET A 134 10.28 -6.04 -8.08
C MET A 134 10.43 -6.46 -6.62
N LYS A 135 11.66 -6.51 -6.10
CA LYS A 135 11.88 -6.77 -4.67
C LYS A 135 11.23 -5.66 -3.86
N LEU A 136 10.51 -6.05 -2.81
CA LEU A 136 9.77 -5.11 -1.97
C LEU A 136 10.68 -4.07 -1.32
N ASP A 137 11.87 -4.47 -0.85
CA ASP A 137 12.83 -3.53 -0.27
C ASP A 137 13.36 -2.51 -1.30
N GLN A 138 13.45 -2.87 -2.58
CA GLN A 138 13.80 -1.93 -3.65
C GLN A 138 12.65 -0.98 -3.95
N ALA A 139 11.41 -1.48 -3.99
CA ALA A 139 10.21 -0.66 -4.17
C ALA A 139 10.10 0.44 -3.10
N VAL A 140 10.37 0.08 -1.84
CA VAL A 140 10.43 1.02 -0.70
C VAL A 140 11.59 2.02 -0.86
N ALA A 141 12.78 1.57 -1.26
CA ALA A 141 13.92 2.46 -1.42
C ALA A 141 13.69 3.49 -2.54
N THR A 142 13.15 3.06 -3.68
CA THR A 142 12.82 3.95 -4.81
C THR A 142 11.73 4.95 -4.48
N SER A 143 10.85 4.62 -3.54
CA SER A 143 9.76 5.50 -3.13
C SER A 143 10.25 6.56 -2.12
N THR A 144 11.19 6.24 -1.24
CA THR A 144 11.77 7.26 -0.33
C THR A 144 12.66 8.32 -1.01
N ASP A 145 13.05 8.10 -2.26
CA ASP A 145 13.97 8.96 -2.99
C ASP A 145 13.22 10.09 -3.72
N LYS A 146 13.11 11.27 -3.08
CA LYS A 146 12.36 12.44 -3.59
C LYS A 146 12.82 12.98 -4.95
N ASN A 147 13.97 12.53 -5.45
CA ASN A 147 14.55 12.94 -6.74
C ASN A 147 14.18 12.03 -7.91
N LYS A 148 13.43 10.95 -7.68
CA LYS A 148 12.89 10.11 -8.76
C LYS A 148 11.41 10.40 -8.91
N GLU A 149 10.99 10.84 -10.10
CA GLU A 149 9.58 10.84 -10.54
C GLU A 149 9.09 9.39 -10.63
N THR A 150 8.99 8.67 -9.51
CA THR A 150 8.09 7.54 -9.41
C THR A 150 6.71 8.15 -9.17
N GLN A 151 5.98 8.43 -10.25
CA GLN A 151 4.61 8.93 -10.17
C GLN A 151 3.78 7.98 -9.26
N ASP A 152 3.06 8.61 -8.34
CA ASP A 152 1.96 8.09 -7.51
C ASP A 152 2.18 7.25 -6.25
N ILE A 153 3.17 6.36 -6.11
CA ILE A 153 3.16 5.45 -4.92
C ILE A 153 3.46 6.20 -3.59
N ASN A 154 4.10 7.37 -3.69
CA ASN A 154 4.40 8.24 -2.54
C ASN A 154 3.38 9.33 -2.27
N GLN A 155 2.35 9.46 -3.11
CA GLN A 155 1.32 10.44 -2.82
C GLN A 155 0.57 10.01 -1.57
N ALA A 156 0.43 10.96 -0.63
CA ALA A 156 -0.33 10.72 0.57
C ALA A 156 -1.81 10.74 0.20
N VAL A 157 -2.45 9.58 0.26
CA VAL A 157 -3.87 9.41 -0.05
C VAL A 157 -4.65 9.28 1.25
N LYS A 158 -5.90 9.77 1.27
CA LYS A 158 -6.82 9.57 2.39
C LYS A 158 -7.42 8.16 2.31
N PHE A 159 -7.09 7.33 3.29
CA PHE A 159 -7.62 5.99 3.49
C PHE A 159 -8.68 5.99 4.59
N ARG A 160 -9.76 5.25 4.37
CA ARG A 160 -10.74 4.87 5.40
C ARG A 160 -10.53 3.39 5.72
N CYS A 161 -10.09 3.08 6.93
CA CYS A 161 -9.61 1.76 7.29
C CYS A 161 -10.39 1.16 8.45
N ARG A 162 -10.59 -0.15 8.39
CA ARG A 162 -11.11 -0.93 9.51
C ARG A 162 -10.17 -2.09 9.83
N PRO A 163 -10.10 -2.52 11.10
CA PRO A 163 -9.50 -3.82 11.42
C PRO A 163 -10.14 -4.92 10.59
N TRP A 164 -9.36 -5.91 10.17
CA TRP A 164 -9.89 -7.06 9.46
C TRP A 164 -9.16 -8.34 9.88
N THR A 165 -9.84 -9.46 9.72
CA THR A 165 -9.24 -10.79 9.88
C THR A 165 -8.50 -11.14 8.61
N VAL A 166 -7.19 -11.33 8.72
CA VAL A 166 -6.31 -11.64 7.59
C VAL A 166 -6.77 -12.92 6.89
N ASP A 167 -7.13 -12.79 5.62
CA ASP A 167 -7.32 -13.92 4.70
C ASP A 167 -6.06 -14.08 3.83
N ASN A 168 -5.33 -15.17 4.05
CA ASN A 168 -4.10 -15.46 3.30
C ASN A 168 -4.36 -15.74 1.81
N SER A 169 -5.58 -16.14 1.43
CA SER A 169 -5.92 -16.40 0.03
C SER A 169 -5.87 -15.13 -0.83
N LEU A 170 -6.09 -13.95 -0.24
CA LEU A 170 -5.99 -12.66 -0.94
C LEU A 170 -4.56 -12.30 -1.34
N PHE A 171 -3.54 -12.87 -0.72
CA PHE A 171 -2.13 -12.59 -1.01
C PHE A 171 -1.48 -13.62 -1.92
N VAL A 172 -2.25 -14.57 -2.46
CA VAL A 172 -1.74 -15.54 -3.43
C VAL A 172 -1.51 -14.84 -4.76
N VAL A 173 -0.27 -14.88 -5.23
CA VAL A 173 0.11 -14.35 -6.55
C VAL A 173 -0.51 -15.25 -7.63
N PRO A 174 -1.26 -14.69 -8.60
CA PRO A 174 -1.84 -15.48 -9.69
C PRO A 174 -0.75 -16.17 -10.53
N SER A 175 -0.89 -17.48 -10.73
CA SER A 175 0.08 -18.28 -11.51
C SER A 175 -0.09 -18.15 -13.02
N ASP A 176 -1.18 -17.55 -13.49
CA ASP A 176 -1.51 -17.39 -14.91
C ASP A 176 -1.02 -16.05 -15.52
N ILE A 177 -0.35 -15.22 -14.71
CA ILE A 177 0.24 -13.94 -15.12
C ILE A 177 1.77 -14.08 -15.21
N ASN A 178 2.33 -13.66 -16.35
CA ASN A 178 3.78 -13.64 -16.54
C ASN A 178 4.39 -12.33 -16.02
N PHE A 179 5.16 -12.40 -14.95
CA PHE A 179 5.77 -11.22 -14.34
C PHE A 179 7.22 -10.99 -14.81
N THR A 180 7.45 -9.83 -15.41
CA THR A 180 8.80 -9.36 -15.77
C THR A 180 9.49 -8.80 -14.53
N ASP A 181 10.70 -9.28 -14.24
CA ASP A 181 11.50 -8.78 -13.12
C ASP A 181 12.16 -7.44 -13.47
N MET A 182 11.67 -6.37 -12.85
CA MET A 182 12.19 -5.02 -13.07
C MET A 182 13.59 -4.83 -12.48
N ASP A 183 13.94 -5.54 -11.41
CA ASP A 183 15.26 -5.42 -10.80
C ASP A 183 16.32 -6.02 -11.73
N GLU A 184 16.00 -7.14 -12.39
CA GLU A 184 16.85 -7.73 -13.42
C GLU A 184 16.96 -6.84 -14.65
N MET A 185 15.85 -6.25 -15.09
CA MET A 185 15.85 -5.31 -16.21
C MET A 185 16.73 -4.09 -15.90
N MET A 186 16.56 -3.49 -14.73
CA MET A 186 17.36 -2.34 -14.30
C MET A 186 18.84 -2.70 -14.17
N LYS A 187 19.18 -3.87 -13.63
CA LYS A 187 20.58 -4.34 -13.59
C LYS A 187 21.20 -4.47 -14.98
N LYS A 188 20.44 -4.91 -15.99
CA LYS A 188 20.92 -5.00 -17.37
C LYS A 188 21.13 -3.61 -17.98
N ILE A 189 20.32 -2.63 -17.58
CA ILE A 189 20.41 -1.24 -18.02
C ILE A 189 21.56 -0.50 -17.32
N THR A 190 21.81 -0.76 -16.04
CA THR A 190 22.85 -0.10 -15.23
C THR A 190 24.17 -0.88 -15.16
N ALA A 191 24.22 -2.09 -15.73
CA ALA A 191 25.48 -2.79 -15.89
C ALA A 191 26.42 -1.88 -16.71
N PRO A 192 27.69 -1.71 -16.27
CA PRO A 192 28.62 -0.90 -17.03
C PRO A 192 28.89 -1.62 -18.35
N ALA A 193 28.16 -1.25 -19.39
CA ALA A 193 28.77 -1.18 -20.70
C ALA A 193 30.02 -0.31 -20.51
N GLN A 194 31.16 -0.78 -21.01
CA GLN A 194 32.36 0.04 -21.10
C GLN A 194 31.98 1.30 -21.90
N GLY A 195 31.60 2.38 -21.20
CA GLY A 195 31.04 3.60 -21.82
C GLY A 195 29.61 3.98 -21.40
N GLY A 196 29.34 4.13 -20.09
CA GLY A 196 28.47 5.17 -19.51
C GLY A 196 27.14 5.55 -20.19
N GLY A 197 26.37 4.59 -20.71
CA GLY A 197 25.04 4.85 -21.27
C GLY A 197 24.22 3.57 -21.45
N ILE A 198 22.90 3.71 -21.48
CA ILE A 198 21.99 2.64 -21.86
C ILE A 198 22.31 2.27 -23.31
N ASP A 199 22.73 1.02 -23.57
CA ASP A 199 22.88 0.51 -24.94
C ASP A 199 21.49 0.28 -25.55
N LEU A 200 20.92 1.38 -26.06
CA LEU A 200 19.61 1.39 -26.72
C LEU A 200 19.60 0.46 -27.93
N CYS A 201 20.75 0.21 -28.56
CA CYS A 201 20.85 -0.75 -29.65
C CYS A 201 20.65 -2.20 -29.17
N ALA A 202 21.30 -2.57 -28.06
CA ALA A 202 21.11 -3.88 -27.44
C ALA A 202 19.66 -4.11 -27.01
N ILE A 203 18.95 -3.06 -26.57
CA ILE A 203 17.53 -3.12 -26.24
C ILE A 203 16.69 -3.36 -27.50
N CYS A 204 16.97 -2.68 -28.60
CA CYS A 204 16.26 -2.90 -29.87
C CYS A 204 16.36 -4.37 -30.34
N ASN A 205 17.46 -5.06 -30.02
CA ASN A 205 17.64 -6.47 -30.38
C ASN A 205 16.69 -7.43 -29.67
N GLN A 206 16.12 -7.02 -28.53
CA GLN A 206 15.18 -7.81 -27.72
C GLN A 206 13.71 -7.63 -28.16
N ILE A 207 13.41 -6.71 -29.08
CA ILE A 207 12.05 -6.52 -29.61
C ILE A 207 11.67 -7.72 -30.49
N PRO A 208 10.58 -8.45 -30.18
CA PRO A 208 10.17 -9.62 -30.96
C PRO A 208 9.62 -9.28 -32.35
N ASP A 209 8.92 -8.15 -32.46
CA ASP A 209 8.36 -7.68 -33.73
C ASP A 209 9.46 -7.14 -34.65
N ALA A 210 9.57 -7.69 -35.85
CA ALA A 210 10.64 -7.35 -36.80
C ALA A 210 10.58 -5.89 -37.29
N THR A 211 9.37 -5.31 -37.39
CA THR A 211 9.17 -3.95 -37.90
C THR A 211 9.57 -2.92 -36.85
N GLN A 212 9.10 -3.11 -35.61
CA GLN A 212 9.45 -2.29 -34.46
C GLN A 212 10.93 -2.43 -34.10
N LYS A 213 11.47 -3.65 -34.18
CA LYS A 213 12.91 -3.90 -34.05
C LYS A 213 13.70 -3.12 -35.09
N GLY A 214 13.34 -3.23 -36.37
CA GLY A 214 14.02 -2.52 -37.45
C GLY A 214 13.95 -1.00 -37.31
N ALA A 215 12.81 -0.46 -36.89
CA ALA A 215 12.64 0.97 -36.62
C ALA A 215 13.49 1.44 -35.42
N CYS A 216 13.48 0.69 -34.33
CA CYS A 216 14.29 0.98 -33.15
C CYS A 216 15.79 0.95 -33.48
N GLN A 217 16.25 -0.09 -34.21
CA GLN A 217 17.64 -0.24 -34.61
C GLN A 217 18.11 0.90 -35.51
N LYS A 218 17.30 1.31 -36.50
CA LYS A 218 17.63 2.46 -37.38
C LYS A 218 17.90 3.75 -36.60
N THR A 219 17.20 3.95 -35.49
CA THR A 219 17.33 5.16 -34.67
C THR A 219 18.50 5.08 -33.69
N ASN A 220 18.73 3.90 -33.09
CA ASN A 220 19.56 3.76 -31.89
C ASN A 220 20.84 2.92 -32.08
N CYS A 221 21.02 2.24 -33.21
CA CYS A 221 22.18 1.37 -33.53
C CYS A 221 23.11 1.99 -34.58
N LYS A 222 23.53 3.24 -34.40
CA LYS A 222 24.46 3.90 -35.34
C LYS A 222 25.90 3.46 -35.13
#